data_AF-A0AA88Q2P8-F1
#
_entry.id   AF-A0AA88Q2P8-F1
#
_cell.length_a   1.000
_cell.length_b   1.000
_cell.length_c   1.000
_cell.angle_alpha   90.00
_cell.angle_beta   90.00
_cell.angle_gamma   90.00
#
_symmetry.space_group_name_H-M   'P 1'
#
loop_
_entity.id
_entity.type
_entity.pdbx_description
1 polymer ?
#
loop_
_entity_poly.entity_id
_entity_poly.type
_entity_poly.pdbx_seq_one_letter_code
_entity_poly.pdbx_strand_id
1 'polypeptide(L)'
;MLKMAEVDNDGEQKATDKDDLQVLKELVDDLYSFRDRYFETHSVEDAGRKQNDVAQEMAKTLKRLEEKEDLYKNSAHFLLLRGRCLNAAPGFSQTAEECLSRAVKLEPGLVEGWNTLGEQYWKKGDLTAAKTCFTGAQQQSKNKVSLRSLSMVLRQLPPVEDAQEQSKRIVESVELARQAVQLDVTDGTSWYILGNAYISMFFTSGQNPQLSQQALSAYAQAEKIDKASSMNPDLHFNRATLFQYEEMYSSALDGYSRAAALDPGWEDAQEREKQLLNYLDQVTMLIENKGKVKARRLRNMLSSLSTTALGPCSSPQFRSPSGRIGSLEPRSLSVLTHGHNGGVAALGKVVFSLASEGRMAFTFGMLDSDETCCVVMVYNTADSWGVLIGDTVVIPEPQVKRHSVTHKDKSYDFRSIRVDSPLLLIVNGKRQVMKSQSAAFVTYKPQSE
;
A
#
# COMPACT_ATOMS: atom_id res chain seq x y z
N MET A 1 -75.61 20.83 16.11
CA MET A 1 -74.82 19.86 15.30
C MET A 1 -73.93 20.67 14.39
N LEU A 2 -72.63 20.73 14.67
CA LEU A 2 -71.53 21.08 13.76
C LEU A 2 -70.24 20.93 14.57
N LYS A 3 -69.77 19.69 14.70
CA LYS A 3 -68.36 19.41 15.00
C LYS A 3 -67.63 19.54 13.67
N MET A 4 -66.88 20.63 13.49
CA MET A 4 -65.89 20.72 12.41
C MET A 4 -64.81 19.68 12.69
N ALA A 5 -64.48 18.91 11.67
CA ALA A 5 -63.37 17.97 11.67
C ALA A 5 -62.06 18.77 11.77
N GLU A 6 -61.33 18.62 12.87
CA GLU A 6 -59.87 18.74 12.84
C GLU A 6 -59.38 17.57 12.00
N VAL A 7 -59.22 17.83 10.69
CA VAL A 7 -58.59 16.91 9.75
C VAL A 7 -57.12 16.76 10.15
N ASP A 8 -56.62 15.52 10.03
CA ASP A 8 -55.28 14.97 10.30
C ASP A 8 -54.09 15.70 9.61
N ASN A 9 -54.05 17.04 9.65
CA ASN A 9 -53.05 17.86 8.95
C ASN A 9 -51.62 17.62 9.49
N ASP A 10 -51.49 17.25 10.77
CA ASP A 10 -50.21 16.94 11.41
C ASP A 10 -49.67 15.55 11.00
N GLY A 11 -50.57 14.64 10.61
CA GLY A 11 -50.24 13.31 10.07
C GLY A 11 -49.85 13.37 8.60
N GLU A 12 -50.57 14.16 7.79
CA GLU A 12 -50.25 14.41 6.38
C GLU A 12 -48.92 15.16 6.22
N GLN A 13 -48.67 16.20 7.03
CA GLN A 13 -47.40 16.95 6.99
C GLN A 13 -46.19 16.08 7.37
N LYS A 14 -46.31 15.23 8.41
CA LYS A 14 -45.25 14.29 8.79
C LYS A 14 -45.00 13.21 7.73
N ALA A 15 -46.03 12.84 6.96
CA ALA A 15 -45.89 11.90 5.86
C ALA A 15 -45.17 12.55 4.67
N THR A 16 -45.53 13.78 4.29
CA THR A 16 -44.84 14.54 3.24
C THR A 16 -43.39 14.86 3.61
N ASP A 17 -43.12 15.16 4.88
CA ASP A 17 -41.76 15.46 5.35
C ASP A 17 -40.85 14.23 5.27
N LYS A 18 -41.38 13.04 5.58
CA LYS A 18 -40.67 11.78 5.41
C LYS A 18 -40.42 11.44 3.95
N ASP A 19 -41.38 11.71 3.08
CA ASP A 19 -41.27 11.49 1.64
C ASP A 19 -40.20 12.41 1.02
N ASP A 20 -40.23 13.69 1.36
CA ASP A 20 -39.21 14.67 0.94
C ASP A 20 -37.78 14.25 1.34
N LEU A 21 -37.57 13.89 2.62
CA LEU A 21 -36.25 13.47 3.10
C LEU A 21 -35.78 12.16 2.48
N GLN A 22 -36.70 11.26 2.16
CA GLN A 22 -36.39 10.01 1.45
C GLN A 22 -35.95 10.29 0.01
N VAL A 23 -36.64 11.19 -0.71
CA VAL A 23 -36.24 11.63 -2.06
C VAL A 23 -34.86 12.30 -2.04
N LEU A 24 -34.60 13.16 -1.05
CA LEU A 24 -33.28 13.79 -0.90
C LEU A 24 -32.18 12.77 -0.60
N LYS A 25 -32.50 11.73 0.18
CA LYS A 25 -31.57 10.64 0.47
C LYS A 25 -31.24 9.86 -0.80
N GLU A 26 -32.23 9.52 -1.62
CA GLU A 26 -32.03 8.81 -2.88
C GLU A 26 -31.12 9.60 -3.82
N LEU A 27 -31.28 10.91 -3.93
CA LEU A 27 -30.39 11.77 -4.72
C LEU A 27 -28.93 11.75 -4.24
N VAL A 28 -28.72 11.71 -2.92
CA VAL A 28 -27.37 11.61 -2.34
C VAL A 28 -26.80 10.21 -2.54
N ASP A 29 -27.60 9.16 -2.39
CA ASP A 29 -27.18 7.78 -2.63
C ASP A 29 -26.83 7.55 -4.12
N ASP A 30 -27.58 8.15 -5.04
CA ASP A 30 -27.30 8.15 -6.49
C ASP A 30 -26.00 8.87 -6.82
N LEU A 31 -25.69 9.99 -6.15
CA LEU A 31 -24.40 10.68 -6.29
C LEU A 31 -23.23 9.77 -5.90
N TYR A 32 -23.34 9.06 -4.78
CA TYR A 32 -22.31 8.12 -4.33
C TYR A 32 -22.21 6.91 -5.29
N SER A 33 -23.34 6.38 -5.74
CA SER A 33 -23.39 5.32 -6.75
C SER A 33 -22.69 5.75 -8.05
N PHE A 34 -22.96 6.97 -8.53
CA PHE A 34 -22.29 7.56 -9.69
C PHE A 34 -20.78 7.67 -9.51
N ARG A 35 -20.31 8.15 -8.34
CA ARG A 35 -18.88 8.29 -8.02
C ARG A 35 -18.17 6.93 -7.92
N ASP A 36 -18.76 6.01 -7.17
CA ASP A 36 -18.13 4.74 -6.80
C ASP A 36 -18.17 3.74 -7.96
N ARG A 37 -19.20 3.83 -8.81
CA ARG A 37 -19.40 2.98 -10.00
C ARG A 37 -19.21 3.73 -11.32
N TYR A 38 -18.46 4.84 -11.31
CA TYR A 38 -18.23 5.67 -12.49
C TYR A 38 -17.79 4.87 -13.72
N PHE A 39 -16.90 3.89 -13.52
CA PHE A 39 -16.36 3.03 -14.58
C PHE A 39 -17.27 1.87 -15.02
N GLU A 40 -18.48 1.77 -14.47
CA GLU A 40 -19.51 0.87 -15.02
C GLU A 40 -20.23 1.50 -16.21
N THR A 41 -20.29 2.83 -16.25
CA THR A 41 -20.98 3.61 -17.30
C THR A 41 -20.02 4.44 -18.16
N HIS A 42 -18.78 4.67 -17.68
CA HIS A 42 -17.74 5.40 -18.39
C HIS A 42 -16.52 4.51 -18.65
N SER A 43 -15.79 4.82 -19.71
CA SER A 43 -14.57 4.09 -20.07
C SER A 43 -13.37 4.55 -19.23
N VAL A 44 -12.26 3.81 -19.26
CA VAL A 44 -11.04 4.21 -18.52
C VAL A 44 -10.42 5.47 -19.13
N GLU A 45 -10.63 5.68 -20.43
CA GLU A 45 -10.23 6.88 -21.17
C GLU A 45 -10.90 8.14 -20.61
N ASP A 46 -12.05 8.00 -19.93
CA ASP A 46 -12.78 9.09 -19.30
C ASP A 46 -12.31 9.39 -17.86
N ALA A 47 -11.35 8.63 -17.32
CA ALA A 47 -10.91 8.73 -15.92
C ALA A 47 -10.48 10.16 -15.52
N GLY A 48 -9.82 10.89 -16.42
CA GLY A 48 -9.42 12.28 -16.18
C GLY A 48 -10.58 13.26 -16.00
N ARG A 49 -11.81 12.90 -16.39
CA ARG A 49 -13.02 13.71 -16.21
C ARG A 49 -13.80 13.37 -14.95
N LYS A 50 -13.56 12.19 -14.35
CA LYS A 50 -14.31 11.66 -13.20
C LYS A 50 -14.51 12.69 -12.09
N GLN A 51 -13.45 13.36 -11.65
CA GLN A 51 -13.53 14.33 -10.55
C GLN A 51 -14.40 15.54 -10.90
N ASN A 52 -14.33 16.01 -12.15
CA ASN A 52 -15.16 17.12 -12.63
C ASN A 52 -16.62 16.69 -12.78
N ASP A 53 -16.88 15.49 -13.31
CA ASP A 53 -18.24 14.98 -13.47
C ASP A 53 -18.92 14.75 -12.10
N VAL A 54 -18.18 14.18 -11.14
CA VAL A 54 -18.66 14.02 -9.75
C VAL A 54 -18.94 15.39 -9.12
N ALA A 55 -18.08 16.39 -9.34
CA ALA A 55 -18.32 17.74 -8.84
C ALA A 55 -19.58 18.39 -9.47
N GLN A 56 -19.86 18.13 -10.75
CA GLN A 56 -21.07 18.61 -11.41
C GLN A 56 -22.33 17.93 -10.87
N GLU A 57 -22.33 16.60 -10.71
CA GLU A 57 -23.46 15.89 -10.10
C GLU A 57 -23.67 16.31 -8.65
N MET A 58 -22.58 16.48 -7.88
CA MET A 58 -22.64 17.02 -6.52
C MET A 58 -23.30 18.41 -6.49
N ALA A 59 -22.94 19.31 -7.40
CA ALA A 59 -23.53 20.65 -7.45
C ALA A 59 -25.04 20.61 -7.79
N LYS A 60 -25.47 19.69 -8.67
CA LYS A 60 -26.89 19.48 -8.98
C LYS A 60 -27.66 18.96 -7.77
N THR A 61 -27.12 17.95 -7.08
CA THR A 61 -27.73 17.38 -5.87
C THR A 61 -27.80 18.42 -4.74
N LEU A 62 -26.74 19.21 -4.56
CA LEU A 62 -26.69 20.27 -3.56
C LEU A 62 -27.77 21.34 -3.81
N LYS A 63 -27.96 21.76 -5.06
CA LYS A 63 -29.02 22.71 -5.42
C LYS A 63 -30.41 22.19 -5.03
N ARG A 64 -30.67 20.89 -5.23
CA ARG A 64 -31.95 20.28 -4.84
C ARG A 64 -32.14 20.20 -3.32
N LEU A 65 -31.05 20.01 -2.57
CA LEU A 65 -31.06 20.09 -1.11
C LEU A 65 -31.35 21.52 -0.63
N GLU A 66 -30.74 22.54 -1.25
CA GLU A 66 -30.93 23.96 -0.90
C GLU A 66 -32.39 24.42 -1.05
N GLU A 67 -33.12 23.93 -2.05
CA GLU A 67 -34.55 24.21 -2.24
C GLU A 67 -35.43 23.79 -1.05
N LYS A 68 -34.94 22.88 -0.21
CA LYS A 68 -35.63 22.35 0.98
C LYS A 68 -34.98 22.79 2.29
N GLU A 69 -33.95 23.64 2.25
CA GLU A 69 -33.17 24.04 3.42
C GLU A 69 -34.03 24.75 4.47
N ASP A 70 -34.85 25.72 4.07
CA ASP A 70 -35.66 26.48 5.03
C ASP A 70 -36.64 25.61 5.82
N LEU A 71 -37.10 24.52 5.21
CA LEU A 71 -38.01 23.54 5.81
C LEU A 71 -37.28 22.62 6.80
N TYR A 72 -36.07 22.16 6.45
CA TYR A 72 -35.39 21.09 7.19
C TYR A 72 -34.03 21.48 7.82
N LYS A 73 -33.65 22.77 7.88
CA LYS A 73 -32.34 23.24 8.42
C LYS A 73 -32.00 22.82 9.85
N ASN A 74 -33.01 22.39 10.62
CA ASN A 74 -32.87 21.88 11.99
C ASN A 74 -33.06 20.36 12.10
N SER A 75 -33.30 19.66 10.99
CA SER A 75 -33.38 18.20 10.95
C SER A 75 -31.98 17.60 10.90
N ALA A 76 -31.68 16.69 11.83
CA ALA A 76 -30.42 15.96 11.86
C ALA A 76 -30.18 15.16 10.57
N HIS A 77 -31.24 14.56 10.02
CA HIS A 77 -31.19 13.80 8.77
C HIS A 77 -30.90 14.68 7.56
N PHE A 78 -31.52 15.86 7.47
CA PHE A 78 -31.22 16.81 6.39
C PHE A 78 -29.78 17.32 6.46
N LEU A 79 -29.30 17.67 7.66
CA LEU A 79 -27.92 18.09 7.88
C LEU A 79 -26.91 16.98 7.53
N LEU A 80 -27.25 15.71 7.83
CA LEU A 80 -26.48 14.55 7.38
C LEU A 80 -26.42 14.47 5.86
N LEU A 81 -27.57 14.55 5.17
CA LEU A 81 -27.62 14.46 3.71
C LEU A 81 -26.83 15.57 3.02
N ARG A 82 -26.95 16.82 3.52
CA ARG A 82 -26.15 17.95 3.03
C ARG A 82 -24.66 17.73 3.27
N GLY A 83 -24.29 17.27 4.46
CA GLY A 83 -22.92 16.93 4.82
C GLY A 83 -22.34 15.83 3.93
N ARG A 84 -23.10 14.75 3.68
CA ARG A 84 -22.74 13.66 2.76
C ARG A 84 -22.56 14.15 1.33
N CYS A 85 -23.50 14.95 0.82
CA CYS A 85 -23.40 15.53 -0.52
C CYS A 85 -22.08 16.30 -0.69
N LEU A 86 -21.74 17.17 0.26
CA LEU A 86 -20.50 17.95 0.25
C LEU A 86 -19.24 17.09 0.47
N ASN A 87 -19.36 15.95 1.13
CA ASN A 87 -18.28 14.98 1.34
C ASN A 87 -18.00 14.09 0.12
N ALA A 88 -18.83 14.15 -0.93
CA ALA A 88 -18.60 13.37 -2.15
C ALA A 88 -17.30 13.75 -2.87
N ALA A 89 -16.89 15.02 -2.78
CA ALA A 89 -15.61 15.51 -3.28
C ALA A 89 -14.42 15.01 -2.42
N PRO A 90 -13.22 14.80 -3.00
CA PRO A 90 -12.06 14.29 -2.29
C PRO A 90 -11.52 15.28 -1.23
N GLY A 91 -11.69 16.58 -1.44
CA GLY A 91 -11.18 17.62 -0.52
C GLY A 91 -12.01 17.80 0.76
N PHE A 92 -11.36 18.35 1.79
CA PHE A 92 -12.03 18.80 3.01
C PHE A 92 -13.04 19.93 2.72
N SER A 93 -14.22 19.86 3.34
CA SER A 93 -15.26 20.87 3.27
C SER A 93 -15.65 21.33 4.66
N GLN A 94 -15.32 22.58 4.99
CA GLN A 94 -15.70 23.17 6.28
C GLN A 94 -17.23 23.18 6.47
N THR A 95 -17.99 23.44 5.41
CA THR A 95 -19.46 23.41 5.47
C THR A 95 -19.99 22.00 5.74
N ALA A 96 -19.34 20.96 5.20
CA ALA A 96 -19.69 19.58 5.52
C ALA A 96 -19.42 19.27 7.00
N GLU A 97 -18.24 19.65 7.52
CA GLU A 97 -17.88 19.50 8.94
C GLU A 97 -18.92 20.16 9.84
N GLU A 98 -19.34 21.39 9.55
CA GLU A 98 -20.34 22.14 10.32
C GLU A 98 -21.71 21.47 10.30
N CYS A 99 -22.19 21.01 9.13
CA CYS A 99 -23.46 20.31 9.00
C CYS A 99 -23.45 18.99 9.78
N LEU A 100 -22.41 18.18 9.60
CA LEU A 100 -22.28 16.87 10.24
C LEU A 100 -22.10 16.98 11.75
N SER A 101 -21.30 17.95 12.21
CA SER A 101 -21.13 18.25 13.64
C SER A 101 -22.45 18.65 14.29
N ARG A 102 -23.31 19.40 13.59
CA ARG A 102 -24.66 19.73 14.07
C ARG A 102 -25.58 18.50 14.05
N ALA A 103 -25.52 17.68 13.01
CA ALA A 103 -26.32 16.47 12.89
C ALA A 103 -26.09 15.50 14.07
N VAL A 104 -24.83 15.18 14.38
CA VAL A 104 -24.49 14.27 15.50
C VAL A 104 -24.75 14.87 16.89
N LYS A 105 -24.80 16.21 17.01
CA LYS A 105 -25.23 16.87 18.26
C LYS A 105 -26.73 16.78 18.49
N LEU A 106 -27.52 16.91 17.42
CA LEU A 106 -28.97 16.76 17.48
C LEU A 106 -29.37 15.30 17.69
N GLU A 107 -28.66 14.37 17.06
CA GLU A 107 -28.93 12.95 17.14
C GLU A 107 -27.62 12.15 17.35
N PRO A 108 -27.16 11.97 18.60
CA PRO A 108 -25.92 11.27 18.90
C PRO A 108 -25.87 9.80 18.48
N GLY A 109 -27.04 9.17 18.25
CA GLY A 109 -27.17 7.80 17.74
C GLY A 109 -26.99 7.66 16.23
N LEU A 110 -26.82 8.77 15.50
CA LEU A 110 -26.72 8.79 14.04
C LEU A 110 -25.34 8.31 13.57
N VAL A 111 -25.17 6.98 13.49
CA VAL A 111 -23.92 6.27 13.12
C VAL A 111 -23.31 6.80 11.82
N GLU A 112 -24.13 7.00 10.80
CA GLU A 112 -23.68 7.50 9.50
C GLU A 112 -23.14 8.94 9.59
N GLY A 113 -23.73 9.78 10.45
CA GLY A 113 -23.23 11.12 10.72
C GLY A 113 -21.85 11.11 11.35
N TRP A 114 -21.62 10.24 12.33
CA TRP A 114 -20.29 10.06 12.93
C TRP A 114 -19.26 9.54 11.93
N ASN A 115 -19.62 8.58 11.09
CA ASN A 115 -18.71 8.07 10.06
C ASN A 115 -18.37 9.16 9.03
N THR A 116 -19.36 9.87 8.51
CA THR A 116 -19.13 10.94 7.52
C THR A 116 -18.33 12.11 8.13
N LEU A 117 -18.57 12.44 9.41
CA LEU A 117 -17.77 13.45 10.12
C LEU A 117 -16.32 12.99 10.30
N GLY A 118 -16.12 11.70 10.61
CA GLY A 118 -14.79 11.10 10.68
C GLY A 118 -14.03 11.17 9.35
N GLU A 119 -14.71 10.95 8.22
CA GLU A 119 -14.15 11.14 6.88
C GLU A 119 -13.76 12.59 6.59
N GLN A 120 -14.54 13.57 7.07
CA GLN A 120 -14.14 14.99 6.97
C GLN A 120 -12.89 15.30 7.79
N TYR A 121 -12.78 14.80 9.01
CA TYR A 121 -11.56 14.94 9.81
C TYR A 121 -10.36 14.23 9.19
N TRP A 122 -10.58 13.07 8.55
CA TRP A 122 -9.55 12.41 7.75
C TRP A 122 -9.04 13.30 6.62
N LYS A 123 -9.95 13.86 5.81
CA LYS A 123 -9.62 14.80 4.72
C LYS A 123 -8.95 16.09 5.20
N LYS A 124 -9.25 16.52 6.43
CA LYS A 124 -8.59 17.65 7.12
C LYS A 124 -7.19 17.31 7.62
N GLY A 125 -6.82 16.03 7.68
CA GLY A 125 -5.58 15.54 8.27
C GLY A 125 -5.61 15.36 9.79
N ASP A 126 -6.75 15.59 10.44
CA ASP A 126 -6.92 15.37 11.88
C ASP A 126 -7.32 13.91 12.17
N LEU A 127 -6.31 13.04 12.11
CA LEU A 127 -6.49 11.60 12.33
C LEU A 127 -6.98 11.27 13.75
N THR A 128 -6.73 12.14 14.73
CA THR A 128 -7.17 11.93 16.12
C THR A 128 -8.66 12.19 16.26
N ALA A 129 -9.16 13.29 15.67
CA ALA A 129 -10.58 13.57 15.61
C ALA A 129 -11.34 12.53 14.76
N ALA A 130 -10.75 12.10 13.64
CA ALA A 130 -11.30 11.01 12.82
C ALA A 130 -11.46 9.72 13.63
N LYS A 131 -10.41 9.29 14.36
CA LYS A 131 -10.47 8.12 15.26
C LYS A 131 -11.60 8.23 16.27
N THR A 132 -11.72 9.41 16.90
CA THR A 132 -12.77 9.67 17.91
C THR A 132 -14.17 9.49 17.30
N CYS A 133 -14.39 10.04 16.10
CA CYS A 133 -15.68 9.93 15.41
C CYS A 133 -16.03 8.47 15.05
N PHE A 134 -15.10 7.73 14.44
CA PHE A 134 -15.34 6.33 14.09
C PHE A 134 -15.51 5.43 15.33
N THR A 135 -14.81 5.74 16.42
CA THR A 135 -14.98 5.03 17.71
C THR A 135 -16.37 5.30 18.28
N GLY A 136 -16.84 6.55 18.25
CA GLY A 136 -18.18 6.92 18.66
C GLY A 136 -19.26 6.21 17.84
N ALA A 137 -19.12 6.19 16.50
CA ALA A 137 -20.01 5.46 15.61
C ALA A 137 -20.10 3.97 15.97
N GLN A 138 -18.95 3.33 16.20
CA GLN A 138 -18.85 1.92 16.56
C GLN A 138 -19.46 1.59 17.93
N GLN A 139 -19.41 2.52 18.89
CA GLN A 139 -20.06 2.38 20.20
C GLN A 139 -21.58 2.45 20.12
N GLN A 140 -22.13 3.22 19.18
CA GLN A 140 -23.58 3.28 18.95
C GLN A 140 -24.10 2.00 18.28
N SER A 141 -23.39 1.53 17.24
CA SER A 141 -23.74 0.29 16.57
C SER A 141 -22.53 -0.31 15.85
N LYS A 142 -22.35 -1.62 15.99
CA LYS A 142 -21.33 -2.35 15.24
C LYS A 142 -21.67 -2.33 13.74
N ASN A 143 -20.83 -1.69 12.94
CA ASN A 143 -21.06 -1.54 11.50
C ASN A 143 -19.75 -1.62 10.70
N LYS A 144 -19.85 -2.04 9.43
CA LYS A 144 -18.66 -2.26 8.58
C LYS A 144 -17.91 -0.97 8.25
N VAL A 145 -18.61 0.15 8.10
CA VAL A 145 -18.00 1.44 7.74
C VAL A 145 -17.04 1.89 8.85
N SER A 146 -17.51 1.96 10.10
CA SER A 146 -16.67 2.37 11.24
C SER A 146 -15.48 1.43 11.44
N LEU A 147 -15.68 0.12 11.30
CA LEU A 147 -14.60 -0.88 11.43
C LEU A 147 -13.51 -0.68 10.37
N ARG A 148 -13.88 -0.47 9.10
CA ARG A 148 -12.93 -0.18 8.01
C ARG A 148 -12.19 1.12 8.29
N SER A 149 -12.90 2.19 8.64
CA SER A 149 -12.30 3.51 8.85
C SER A 149 -11.39 3.55 10.08
N LEU A 150 -11.75 2.87 11.17
CA LEU A 150 -10.84 2.68 12.32
C LEU A 150 -9.58 1.91 11.91
N SER A 151 -9.75 0.83 11.14
CA SER A 151 -8.61 0.08 10.60
C SER A 151 -7.66 0.98 9.81
N MET A 152 -8.18 1.85 8.94
CA MET A 152 -7.39 2.83 8.17
C MET A 152 -6.67 3.83 9.07
N VAL A 153 -7.38 4.46 10.02
CA VAL A 153 -6.82 5.45 10.93
C VAL A 153 -5.69 4.90 11.79
N LEU A 154 -5.85 3.70 12.34
CA LEU A 154 -4.80 3.10 13.15
C LEU A 154 -3.47 2.89 12.39
N ARG A 155 -3.52 2.72 11.06
CA ARG A 155 -2.30 2.56 10.24
C ARG A 155 -1.66 3.89 9.87
N GLN A 156 -2.47 4.95 9.72
CA GLN A 156 -1.98 6.28 9.33
C GLN A 156 -1.61 7.18 10.49
N LEU A 157 -2.02 6.87 11.72
CA LEU A 157 -1.59 7.63 12.90
C LEU A 157 -0.05 7.73 12.95
N PRO A 158 0.51 8.86 13.41
CA PRO A 158 1.95 9.02 13.56
C PRO A 158 2.56 7.85 14.33
N PRO A 159 3.76 7.37 13.97
CA PRO A 159 4.39 6.26 14.66
C PRO A 159 4.57 6.60 16.15
N VAL A 160 4.28 5.64 17.01
CA VAL A 160 4.55 5.75 18.46
C VAL A 160 6.02 5.38 18.69
N GLU A 161 6.71 6.07 19.59
CA GLU A 161 8.12 5.75 19.93
C GLU A 161 8.27 4.32 20.47
N ASP A 162 7.25 3.83 21.18
CA ASP A 162 7.20 2.46 21.67
C ASP A 162 6.83 1.49 20.54
N ALA A 163 7.82 0.68 20.14
CA ALA A 163 7.66 -0.36 19.12
C ALA A 163 6.60 -1.42 19.48
N GLN A 164 6.41 -1.75 20.77
CA GLN A 164 5.36 -2.68 21.18
C GLN A 164 3.98 -2.07 20.99
N GLU A 165 3.81 -0.80 21.33
CA GLU A 165 2.54 -0.11 21.17
C GLU A 165 2.20 0.10 19.69
N GLN A 166 3.21 0.44 18.88
CA GLN A 166 3.08 0.49 17.43
C GLN A 166 2.63 -0.87 16.86
N SER A 167 3.24 -1.97 17.32
CA SER A 167 2.87 -3.32 16.89
C SER A 167 1.43 -3.68 17.26
N LYS A 168 1.01 -3.42 18.51
CA LYS A 168 -0.38 -3.63 18.95
C LYS A 168 -1.38 -2.86 18.11
N ARG A 169 -1.07 -1.61 17.79
CA ARG A 169 -1.92 -0.74 16.95
C ARG A 169 -2.14 -1.32 15.55
N ILE A 170 -1.11 -1.90 14.95
CA ILE A 170 -1.21 -2.54 13.64
C ILE A 170 -1.98 -3.87 13.72
N VAL A 171 -1.79 -4.65 14.78
CA VAL A 171 -2.58 -5.86 15.04
C VAL A 171 -4.06 -5.53 15.21
N GLU A 172 -4.39 -4.48 15.97
CA GLU A 172 -5.76 -3.98 16.14
C GLU A 172 -6.37 -3.56 14.79
N SER A 173 -5.60 -2.88 13.94
CA SER A 173 -6.05 -2.52 12.58
C SER A 173 -6.44 -3.75 11.74
N VAL A 174 -5.64 -4.81 11.77
CA VAL A 174 -5.94 -6.06 11.07
C VAL A 174 -7.21 -6.70 11.62
N GLU A 175 -7.38 -6.73 12.94
CA GLU A 175 -8.55 -7.32 13.58
C GLU A 175 -9.84 -6.57 13.21
N LEU A 176 -9.82 -5.23 13.23
CA LEU A 176 -10.95 -4.41 12.81
C LEU A 176 -11.31 -4.64 11.33
N ALA A 177 -10.32 -4.74 10.44
CA ALA A 177 -10.57 -5.06 9.03
C ALA A 177 -11.17 -6.46 8.86
N ARG A 178 -10.69 -7.47 9.60
CA ARG A 178 -11.28 -8.82 9.59
C ARG A 178 -12.73 -8.79 10.05
N GLN A 179 -13.05 -8.04 11.11
CA GLN A 179 -14.41 -7.89 11.59
C GLN A 179 -15.31 -7.21 10.56
N ALA A 180 -14.81 -6.22 9.81
CA ALA A 180 -15.56 -5.60 8.72
C ALA A 180 -15.93 -6.63 7.64
N VAL A 181 -14.96 -7.45 7.20
CA VAL A 181 -15.19 -8.56 6.26
C VAL A 181 -16.18 -9.59 6.82
N GLN A 182 -16.12 -9.90 8.12
CA GLN A 182 -17.06 -10.84 8.74
C GLN A 182 -18.51 -10.33 8.76
N LEU A 183 -18.71 -9.01 8.85
CA LEU A 183 -20.05 -8.43 8.76
C LEU A 183 -20.62 -8.52 7.33
N ASP A 184 -19.77 -8.44 6.32
CA ASP A 184 -20.17 -8.55 4.92
C ASP A 184 -19.01 -9.09 4.07
N VAL A 185 -19.04 -10.40 3.78
CA VAL A 185 -18.01 -11.07 2.99
C VAL A 185 -18.07 -10.73 1.50
N THR A 186 -19.13 -10.03 1.06
CA THR A 186 -19.33 -9.59 -0.32
C THR A 186 -18.88 -8.14 -0.55
N ASP A 187 -18.47 -7.44 0.52
CA ASP A 187 -17.98 -6.05 0.45
C ASP A 187 -16.51 -6.00 -0.03
N GLY A 188 -16.32 -5.65 -1.31
CA GLY A 188 -14.99 -5.51 -1.91
C GLY A 188 -14.08 -4.54 -1.15
N THR A 189 -14.62 -3.41 -0.71
CA THR A 189 -13.88 -2.42 0.11
C THR A 189 -13.37 -3.02 1.42
N SER A 190 -14.14 -3.86 2.12
CA SER A 190 -13.67 -4.52 3.35
C SER A 190 -12.47 -5.42 3.08
N TRP A 191 -12.49 -6.18 1.99
CA TRP A 191 -11.36 -7.02 1.59
C TRP A 191 -10.14 -6.21 1.16
N TYR A 192 -10.34 -5.11 0.44
CA TYR A 192 -9.28 -4.15 0.11
C TYR A 192 -8.60 -3.59 1.37
N ILE A 193 -9.41 -3.12 2.34
CA ILE A 193 -8.90 -2.58 3.61
C ILE A 193 -8.17 -3.65 4.43
N LEU A 194 -8.64 -4.90 4.40
CA LEU A 194 -7.93 -6.03 5.00
C LEU A 194 -6.58 -6.29 4.32
N GLY A 195 -6.52 -6.20 2.99
CA GLY A 195 -5.26 -6.24 2.24
C GLY A 195 -4.27 -5.17 2.72
N ASN A 196 -4.71 -3.92 2.81
CA ASN A 196 -3.90 -2.81 3.32
C ASN A 196 -3.42 -3.06 4.76
N ALA A 197 -4.28 -3.63 5.62
CA ALA A 197 -3.90 -3.96 6.99
C ALA A 197 -2.81 -5.02 7.06
N TYR A 198 -2.90 -6.06 6.22
CA TYR A 198 -1.83 -7.06 6.11
C TYR A 198 -0.53 -6.49 5.54
N ILE A 199 -0.58 -5.57 4.56
CA ILE A 199 0.64 -4.92 4.07
C ILE A 199 1.32 -4.15 5.21
N SER A 200 0.59 -3.34 5.98
CA SER A 200 1.18 -2.63 7.12
C SER A 200 1.77 -3.60 8.14
N MET A 201 1.06 -4.69 8.48
CA MET A 201 1.58 -5.72 9.39
C MET A 201 2.82 -6.40 8.83
N PHE A 202 2.84 -6.70 7.53
CA PHE A 202 4.01 -7.26 6.85
C PHE A 202 5.24 -6.35 7.03
N PHE A 203 5.14 -5.05 6.77
CA PHE A 203 6.27 -4.14 6.91
C PHE A 203 6.67 -3.86 8.37
N THR A 204 5.75 -3.95 9.33
CA THR A 204 6.07 -3.72 10.75
C THR A 204 6.53 -4.97 11.51
N SER A 205 6.25 -6.17 10.98
CA SER A 205 6.48 -7.45 11.67
C SER A 205 7.56 -8.31 11.00
N GLY A 206 8.61 -7.67 10.48
CA GLY A 206 9.78 -8.36 9.92
C GLY A 206 9.54 -9.06 8.58
N GLN A 207 8.55 -8.60 7.81
CA GLN A 207 8.26 -9.04 6.44
C GLN A 207 8.05 -10.56 6.30
N ASN A 208 7.24 -11.13 7.19
CA ASN A 208 6.85 -12.53 7.11
C ASN A 208 6.10 -12.81 5.77
N PRO A 209 6.60 -13.73 4.91
CA PRO A 209 5.96 -14.05 3.63
C PRO A 209 4.51 -14.51 3.73
N GLN A 210 4.07 -15.11 4.85
CA GLN A 210 2.65 -15.46 5.01
C GLN A 210 1.73 -14.24 5.02
N LEU A 211 2.20 -13.10 5.54
CA LEU A 211 1.43 -11.86 5.57
C LEU A 211 1.32 -11.23 4.17
N SER A 212 2.39 -11.30 3.35
CA SER A 212 2.31 -10.84 1.97
C SER A 212 1.33 -11.68 1.16
N GLN A 213 1.33 -13.01 1.33
CA GLN A 213 0.33 -13.88 0.69
C GLN A 213 -1.10 -13.59 1.14
N GLN A 214 -1.31 -13.30 2.44
CA GLN A 214 -2.62 -12.89 2.96
C GLN A 214 -3.08 -11.56 2.37
N ALA A 215 -2.19 -10.58 2.24
CA ALA A 215 -2.49 -9.29 1.60
C ALA A 215 -2.90 -9.48 0.13
N LEU A 216 -2.09 -10.20 -0.65
CA LEU A 216 -2.36 -10.48 -2.07
C LEU A 216 -3.67 -11.24 -2.27
N SER A 217 -3.96 -12.22 -1.41
CA SER A 217 -5.22 -12.97 -1.42
C SER A 217 -6.42 -12.06 -1.11
N ALA A 218 -6.30 -11.15 -0.14
CA ALA A 218 -7.37 -10.20 0.19
C ALA A 218 -7.68 -9.24 -0.97
N TYR A 219 -6.67 -8.70 -1.66
CA TYR A 219 -6.90 -7.88 -2.85
C TYR A 219 -7.54 -8.66 -4.00
N ALA A 220 -7.04 -9.87 -4.27
CA ALA A 220 -7.61 -10.73 -5.31
C ALA A 220 -9.08 -11.08 -5.00
N GLN A 221 -9.40 -11.30 -3.72
CA GLN A 221 -10.77 -11.54 -3.28
C GLN A 221 -11.65 -10.29 -3.44
N ALA A 222 -11.15 -9.09 -3.14
CA ALA A 222 -11.87 -7.83 -3.35
C ALA A 222 -12.27 -7.65 -4.82
N GLU A 223 -11.34 -7.83 -5.75
CA GLU A 223 -11.60 -7.74 -7.19
C GLU A 223 -12.53 -8.84 -7.71
N LYS A 224 -12.45 -10.04 -7.12
CA LYS A 224 -13.28 -11.18 -7.54
C LYS A 224 -14.76 -10.96 -7.21
N ILE A 225 -15.07 -10.37 -6.06
CA ILE A 225 -16.45 -10.22 -5.58
C ILE A 225 -17.10 -8.92 -6.01
N ASP A 226 -16.30 -7.88 -6.25
CA ASP A 226 -16.78 -6.53 -6.53
C ASP A 226 -16.01 -5.90 -7.69
N LYS A 227 -16.73 -5.61 -8.76
CA LYS A 227 -16.17 -5.00 -9.96
C LYS A 227 -15.66 -3.57 -9.69
N ALA A 228 -16.29 -2.84 -8.77
CA ALA A 228 -15.84 -1.50 -8.38
C ALA A 228 -14.44 -1.55 -7.74
N SER A 229 -14.13 -2.63 -7.00
CA SER A 229 -12.79 -2.86 -6.43
C SER A 229 -11.71 -3.03 -7.51
N SER A 230 -12.02 -3.65 -8.66
CA SER A 230 -11.09 -3.71 -9.82
C SER A 230 -10.82 -2.36 -10.48
N MET A 231 -11.65 -1.35 -10.17
CA MET A 231 -11.54 0.02 -10.65
C MET A 231 -11.01 0.98 -9.57
N ASN A 232 -10.57 0.45 -8.42
CA ASN A 232 -9.96 1.24 -7.35
C ASN A 232 -8.45 1.46 -7.66
N PRO A 233 -7.99 2.71 -7.93
CA PRO A 233 -6.59 2.99 -8.20
C PRO A 233 -5.67 2.66 -7.02
N ASP A 234 -6.08 2.94 -5.78
CA ASP A 234 -5.30 2.67 -4.57
C ASP A 234 -5.03 1.18 -4.37
N LEU A 235 -6.01 0.33 -4.70
CA LEU A 235 -5.86 -1.12 -4.63
C LEU A 235 -4.69 -1.58 -5.52
N HIS A 236 -4.67 -1.14 -6.77
CA HIS A 236 -3.63 -1.51 -7.73
C HIS A 236 -2.27 -0.98 -7.31
N PHE A 237 -2.20 0.27 -6.84
CA PHE A 237 -0.96 0.90 -6.39
C PHE A 237 -0.38 0.24 -5.13
N ASN A 238 -1.21 -0.02 -4.13
CA ASN A 238 -0.78 -0.66 -2.88
C ASN A 238 -0.33 -2.11 -3.13
N ARG A 239 -1.06 -2.85 -3.96
CA ARG A 239 -0.67 -4.20 -4.39
C ARG A 239 0.63 -4.19 -5.20
N ALA A 240 0.81 -3.25 -6.13
CA ALA A 240 2.03 -3.09 -6.91
C ALA A 240 3.25 -2.86 -6.04
N THR A 241 3.10 -2.08 -4.97
CA THR A 241 4.17 -1.83 -3.99
C THR A 241 4.61 -3.10 -3.29
N LEU A 242 3.67 -3.98 -2.92
CA LEU A 242 4.00 -5.29 -2.36
C LEU A 242 4.68 -6.20 -3.41
N PHE A 243 4.17 -6.22 -4.65
CA PHE A 243 4.81 -6.97 -5.73
C PHE A 243 6.24 -6.51 -5.99
N GLN A 244 6.51 -5.21 -5.99
CA GLN A 244 7.85 -4.68 -6.17
C GLN A 244 8.79 -5.13 -5.04
N TYR A 245 8.33 -5.10 -3.79
CA TYR A 245 9.11 -5.57 -2.65
C TYR A 245 9.45 -7.07 -2.75
N GLU A 246 8.49 -7.89 -3.22
CA GLU A 246 8.64 -9.32 -3.47
C GLU A 246 9.39 -9.63 -4.79
N GLU A 247 9.87 -8.60 -5.50
CA GLU A 247 10.58 -8.68 -6.79
C GLU A 247 9.75 -9.29 -7.93
N MET A 248 8.42 -9.16 -7.85
CA MET A 248 7.47 -9.49 -8.92
C MET A 248 7.28 -8.29 -9.86
N TYR A 249 8.36 -7.91 -10.56
CA TYR A 249 8.43 -6.63 -11.27
C TYR A 249 7.40 -6.44 -12.39
N SER A 250 7.03 -7.49 -13.14
CA SER A 250 5.98 -7.39 -14.16
C SER A 250 4.65 -6.99 -13.53
N SER A 251 4.25 -7.69 -12.45
CA SER A 251 3.01 -7.42 -11.72
C SER A 251 3.03 -6.05 -11.04
N ALA A 252 4.19 -5.59 -10.57
CA ALA A 252 4.35 -4.25 -10.02
C ALA A 252 4.13 -3.16 -11.09
N LEU A 253 4.78 -3.29 -12.25
CA LEU A 253 4.62 -2.36 -13.38
C LEU A 253 3.17 -2.31 -13.87
N ASP A 254 2.53 -3.48 -14.03
CA ASP A 254 1.13 -3.55 -14.45
C ASP A 254 0.19 -2.89 -13.44
N GLY A 255 0.43 -3.09 -12.14
CA GLY A 255 -0.38 -2.45 -11.10
C GLY A 255 -0.18 -0.93 -11.02
N TYR A 256 1.05 -0.43 -11.13
CA TYR A 256 1.30 1.02 -11.19
C TYR A 256 0.68 1.64 -12.44
N SER A 257 0.83 0.99 -13.59
CA SER A 257 0.23 1.46 -14.85
C SER A 257 -1.29 1.47 -14.79
N ARG A 258 -1.89 0.44 -14.16
CA ARG A 258 -3.35 0.38 -13.95
C ARG A 258 -3.84 1.48 -13.01
N ALA A 259 -3.12 1.75 -11.91
CA ALA A 259 -3.45 2.83 -11.00
C ALA A 259 -3.40 4.19 -11.71
N ALA A 260 -2.34 4.46 -12.48
CA ALA A 260 -2.18 5.67 -13.26
C ALA A 260 -3.24 5.84 -14.36
N ALA A 261 -3.73 4.74 -14.95
CA ALA A 261 -4.82 4.78 -15.92
C ALA A 261 -6.18 5.08 -15.28
N LEU A 262 -6.42 4.57 -14.07
CA LEU A 262 -7.67 4.78 -13.32
C LEU A 262 -7.74 6.16 -12.65
N ASP A 263 -6.59 6.76 -12.34
CA ASP A 263 -6.47 8.15 -11.89
C ASP A 263 -5.32 8.88 -12.60
N PRO A 264 -5.56 9.45 -13.79
CA PRO A 264 -4.54 10.18 -14.55
C PRO A 264 -4.03 11.45 -13.85
N GLY A 265 -4.74 11.96 -12.84
CA GLY A 265 -4.29 13.09 -12.03
C GLY A 265 -3.30 12.69 -10.94
N TRP A 266 -3.13 11.39 -10.67
CA TRP A 266 -2.27 10.89 -9.62
C TRP A 266 -0.81 10.74 -10.09
N GLU A 267 -0.04 11.82 -9.93
CA GLU A 267 1.37 11.88 -10.35
C GLU A 267 2.25 10.80 -9.69
N ASP A 268 2.03 10.49 -8.42
CA ASP A 268 2.82 9.49 -7.69
C ASP A 268 2.68 8.09 -8.34
N ALA A 269 1.51 7.70 -8.86
CA ALA A 269 1.33 6.42 -9.56
C ALA A 269 2.15 6.34 -10.86
N GLN A 270 2.14 7.41 -11.66
CA GLN A 270 2.91 7.50 -12.89
C GLN A 270 4.42 7.50 -12.62
N GLU A 271 4.84 8.24 -11.60
CA GLU A 271 6.24 8.33 -11.22
C GLU A 271 6.77 6.99 -10.68
N ARG A 272 5.97 6.20 -9.95
CA ARG A 272 6.37 4.85 -9.53
C ARG A 272 6.62 3.89 -10.70
N GLU A 273 5.74 3.89 -11.71
CA GLU A 273 5.94 3.07 -12.91
C GLU A 273 7.26 3.44 -13.61
N LYS A 274 7.47 4.75 -13.82
CA LYS A 274 8.66 5.30 -14.47
C LYS A 274 9.94 5.02 -13.68
N GLN A 275 9.92 5.18 -12.36
CA GLN A 275 11.05 4.88 -11.48
C GLN A 275 11.45 3.41 -11.58
N LEU A 276 10.48 2.50 -11.59
CA LEU A 276 10.75 1.07 -11.71
C LEU A 276 11.31 0.71 -13.08
N LEU A 277 10.78 1.26 -14.18
CA LEU A 277 11.34 1.08 -15.52
C LEU A 277 12.79 1.60 -15.61
N ASN A 278 13.05 2.80 -15.09
CA ASN A 278 14.39 3.38 -15.07
C ASN A 278 15.36 2.52 -14.23
N TYR A 279 14.90 1.98 -13.11
CA TYR A 279 15.69 1.06 -12.29
C TYR A 279 16.06 -0.21 -13.07
N LEU A 280 15.10 -0.84 -13.75
CA LEU A 280 15.34 -2.06 -14.54
C LEU A 280 16.26 -1.79 -15.74
N ASP A 281 16.09 -0.66 -16.43
CA ASP A 281 16.99 -0.20 -17.51
C ASP A 281 18.43 -0.04 -16.99
N GLN A 282 18.60 0.62 -15.84
CA GLN A 282 19.93 0.83 -15.25
C GLN A 282 20.58 -0.47 -14.78
N VAL A 283 19.82 -1.34 -14.10
CA VAL A 283 20.31 -2.63 -13.63
C VAL A 283 20.79 -3.48 -14.79
N THR A 284 19.97 -3.67 -15.83
CA THR A 284 20.32 -4.50 -16.99
C THR A 284 21.50 -3.95 -17.76
N MET A 285 21.53 -2.63 -18.01
CA MET A 285 22.67 -1.97 -18.66
C MET A 285 23.98 -2.13 -17.86
N LEU A 286 23.94 -2.03 -16.53
CA LEU A 286 25.12 -2.21 -15.67
C LEU A 286 25.58 -3.66 -15.58
N ILE A 287 24.68 -4.63 -15.70
CA ILE A 287 25.04 -6.05 -15.83
C ILE A 287 25.81 -6.27 -17.13
N GLU A 288 25.28 -5.81 -18.26
CA GLU A 288 25.85 -6.02 -19.60
C GLU A 288 27.26 -5.44 -19.73
N ASN A 289 27.50 -4.25 -19.16
CA ASN A 289 28.81 -3.60 -19.23
C ASN A 289 29.69 -3.81 -17.99
N LYS A 290 29.31 -4.72 -17.08
CA LYS A 290 30.06 -5.04 -15.86
C LYS A 290 30.38 -3.79 -15.03
N GLY A 291 29.38 -2.91 -14.84
CA GLY A 291 29.51 -1.66 -14.10
C GLY A 291 30.44 -0.63 -14.76
N LYS A 292 30.68 -0.76 -16.07
CA LYS A 292 31.67 0.03 -16.84
C LYS A 292 33.10 -0.08 -16.28
N VAL A 293 33.41 -1.15 -15.55
CA VAL A 293 34.76 -1.39 -15.00
C VAL A 293 35.71 -1.79 -16.13
N LYS A 294 36.82 -1.07 -16.29
CA LYS A 294 37.85 -1.37 -17.30
C LYS A 294 38.37 -2.81 -17.14
N ALA A 295 38.52 -3.55 -18.24
CA ALA A 295 38.93 -4.96 -18.26
C ALA A 295 40.22 -5.27 -17.45
N ARG A 296 41.22 -4.38 -17.47
CA ARG A 296 42.45 -4.55 -16.66
C ARG A 296 42.15 -4.46 -15.15
N ARG A 297 41.32 -3.49 -14.73
CA ARG A 297 40.92 -3.34 -13.32
C ARG A 297 40.07 -4.53 -12.88
N LEU A 298 39.18 -5.00 -13.76
CA LEU A 298 38.35 -6.17 -13.49
C LEU A 298 39.21 -7.43 -13.24
N ARG A 299 40.14 -7.74 -14.15
CA ARG A 299 41.05 -8.89 -13.97
C ARG A 299 41.84 -8.82 -12.65
N ASN A 300 42.32 -7.63 -12.28
CA ASN A 300 43.02 -7.45 -11.00
C ASN A 300 42.10 -7.65 -9.78
N MET A 301 40.83 -7.25 -9.86
CA MET A 301 39.86 -7.50 -8.80
C MET A 301 39.59 -8.99 -8.65
N LEU A 302 39.32 -9.68 -9.77
CA LEU A 302 38.97 -11.10 -9.77
C LEU A 302 40.15 -12.00 -9.40
N SER A 303 41.39 -11.63 -9.76
CA SER A 303 42.59 -12.39 -9.34
C SER A 303 42.83 -12.39 -7.84
N SER A 304 42.18 -11.48 -7.08
CA SER A 304 42.25 -11.45 -5.62
C SER A 304 41.18 -12.31 -4.93
N LEU A 305 40.22 -12.87 -5.68
CA LEU A 305 39.23 -13.80 -5.14
C LEU A 305 39.91 -15.14 -4.82
N SER A 306 39.77 -15.58 -3.57
CA SER A 306 40.29 -16.86 -3.12
C SER A 306 39.40 -17.43 -2.02
N THR A 307 39.56 -18.72 -1.72
CA THR A 307 38.75 -19.42 -0.71
C THR A 307 38.93 -18.85 0.70
N THR A 308 40.03 -18.15 0.99
CA THR A 308 40.24 -17.45 2.27
C THR A 308 39.24 -16.29 2.46
N ALA A 309 38.69 -15.75 1.37
CA ALA A 309 37.70 -14.68 1.41
C ALA A 309 36.34 -15.13 1.96
N LEU A 310 36.09 -16.45 2.07
CA LEU A 310 34.92 -17.01 2.75
C LEU A 310 34.82 -16.56 4.21
N GLY A 311 35.95 -16.22 4.83
CA GLY A 311 36.02 -15.72 6.20
C GLY A 311 35.29 -16.67 7.16
N PRO A 312 34.31 -16.19 7.96
CA PRO A 312 33.56 -17.03 8.88
C PRO A 312 32.91 -18.28 8.25
N CYS A 313 32.53 -18.24 6.97
CA CYS A 313 31.83 -19.35 6.30
C CYS A 313 32.69 -20.60 6.12
N SER A 314 34.01 -20.51 6.19
CA SER A 314 34.88 -21.69 6.09
C SER A 314 35.00 -22.46 7.42
N SER A 315 34.48 -21.90 8.53
CA SER A 315 34.57 -22.53 9.85
C SER A 315 33.59 -23.69 9.99
N PRO A 316 34.00 -24.86 10.53
CA PRO A 316 33.09 -25.95 10.90
C PRO A 316 32.04 -25.55 11.96
N GLN A 317 32.27 -24.45 12.68
CA GLN A 317 31.36 -23.92 13.69
C GLN A 317 30.48 -22.79 13.14
N PHE A 318 30.58 -22.46 11.85
CA PHE A 318 29.74 -21.44 11.24
C PHE A 318 28.27 -21.84 11.34
N ARG A 319 27.47 -20.98 11.96
CA ARG A 319 26.01 -21.08 11.91
C ARG A 319 25.51 -20.25 10.74
N SER A 320 24.88 -20.92 9.78
CA SER A 320 24.30 -20.31 8.59
C SER A 320 22.94 -19.65 8.90
N PRO A 321 22.40 -18.85 7.95
CA PRO A 321 21.08 -18.23 8.10
C PRO A 321 19.95 -19.25 8.31
N SER A 322 20.02 -20.43 7.67
CA SER A 322 19.05 -21.52 7.88
C SER A 322 19.18 -22.24 9.22
N GLY A 323 20.18 -21.88 10.04
CA GLY A 323 20.46 -22.52 11.33
C GLY A 323 21.39 -23.73 11.24
N ARG A 324 21.81 -24.13 10.03
CA ARG A 324 22.80 -25.20 9.84
C ARG A 324 24.14 -24.81 10.48
N ILE A 325 24.78 -25.78 11.13
CA ILE A 325 26.15 -25.63 11.64
C ILE A 325 27.09 -26.39 10.70
N GLY A 326 28.14 -25.72 10.24
CA GLY A 326 29.15 -26.31 9.36
C GLY A 326 29.74 -25.29 8.39
N SER A 327 30.87 -25.66 7.79
CA SER A 327 31.46 -24.88 6.70
C SER A 327 30.54 -24.88 5.47
N LEU A 328 30.58 -23.79 4.71
CA LEU A 328 29.88 -23.66 3.44
C LEU A 328 30.86 -23.88 2.28
N GLU A 329 30.35 -24.52 1.23
CA GLU A 329 31.13 -24.76 0.01
C GLU A 329 31.01 -23.56 -0.95
N PRO A 330 32.13 -22.98 -1.42
CA PRO A 330 32.07 -21.92 -2.41
C PRO A 330 31.54 -22.45 -3.75
N ARG A 331 30.58 -21.75 -4.36
CA ARG A 331 30.04 -22.06 -5.69
C ARG A 331 30.05 -20.83 -6.60
N SER A 332 30.32 -21.05 -7.89
CA SER A 332 30.18 -20.01 -8.93
C SER A 332 28.72 -19.57 -9.01
N LEU A 333 28.51 -18.32 -9.40
CA LEU A 333 27.19 -17.74 -9.65
C LEU A 333 26.49 -18.40 -10.83
N SER A 334 27.25 -18.98 -11.77
CA SER A 334 26.69 -19.67 -12.93
C SER A 334 25.89 -20.91 -12.54
N VAL A 335 26.34 -21.66 -11.52
CA VAL A 335 25.78 -22.96 -11.10
C VAL A 335 24.66 -22.86 -10.07
N LEU A 336 24.43 -21.68 -9.48
CA LEU A 336 23.35 -21.50 -8.51
C LEU A 336 21.98 -21.64 -9.18
N THR A 337 21.09 -22.36 -8.53
CA THR A 337 19.73 -22.61 -9.02
C THR A 337 18.74 -21.62 -8.43
N HIS A 338 17.61 -21.40 -9.11
CA HIS A 338 16.50 -20.60 -8.59
C HIS A 338 16.04 -21.11 -7.20
N GLY A 339 15.75 -20.18 -6.30
CA GLY A 339 15.36 -20.45 -4.92
C GLY A 339 16.55 -20.52 -3.96
N HIS A 340 16.36 -21.27 -2.88
CA HIS A 340 17.32 -21.37 -1.77
C HIS A 340 18.45 -22.35 -2.11
N ASN A 341 19.70 -21.89 -2.05
CA ASN A 341 20.87 -22.73 -2.28
C ASN A 341 21.54 -23.09 -0.94
N GLY A 342 21.02 -24.10 -0.26
CA GLY A 342 21.50 -24.50 1.08
C GLY A 342 22.92 -25.08 1.08
N GLY A 343 23.70 -24.80 2.12
CA GLY A 343 25.04 -25.36 2.31
C GLY A 343 26.17 -24.78 1.46
N VAL A 344 25.88 -23.80 0.60
CA VAL A 344 26.87 -23.18 -0.29
C VAL A 344 27.00 -21.69 0.00
N ALA A 345 28.10 -21.09 -0.46
CA ALA A 345 28.33 -19.66 -0.39
C ALA A 345 28.64 -19.10 -1.78
N ALA A 346 27.95 -18.04 -2.16
CA ALA A 346 28.32 -17.24 -3.33
C ALA A 346 29.42 -16.25 -2.95
N LEU A 347 30.44 -16.11 -3.79
CA LEU A 347 31.59 -15.23 -3.58
C LEU A 347 31.82 -14.37 -4.82
N GLY A 348 31.97 -13.06 -4.65
CA GLY A 348 32.24 -12.17 -5.78
C GLY A 348 32.80 -10.81 -5.40
N LYS A 349 33.15 -10.04 -6.44
CA LYS A 349 33.59 -8.65 -6.36
C LYS A 349 32.48 -7.70 -6.80
N VAL A 350 32.26 -6.66 -6.01
CA VAL A 350 31.30 -5.59 -6.36
C VAL A 350 31.82 -4.80 -7.56
N VAL A 351 30.98 -4.60 -8.57
CA VAL A 351 31.33 -3.85 -9.79
C VAL A 351 30.50 -2.60 -10.04
N PHE A 352 29.30 -2.51 -9.47
CA PHE A 352 28.48 -1.31 -9.45
C PHE A 352 27.56 -1.34 -8.23
N SER A 353 27.02 -0.19 -7.85
CA SER A 353 25.94 -0.07 -6.88
C SER A 353 24.87 0.89 -7.40
N LEU A 354 23.64 0.65 -6.98
CA LEU A 354 22.45 1.45 -7.26
C LEU A 354 21.68 1.60 -5.95
N ALA A 355 21.46 2.85 -5.54
CA ALA A 355 20.49 3.18 -4.51
C ALA A 355 19.20 3.59 -5.22
N SER A 356 18.15 2.76 -5.17
CA SER A 356 16.87 3.13 -5.77
C SER A 356 16.23 4.26 -4.96
N GLU A 357 15.68 5.28 -5.64
CA GLU A 357 14.78 6.23 -5.02
C GLU A 357 13.59 5.47 -4.39
N GLY A 358 13.25 5.78 -3.13
CA GLY A 358 12.24 5.03 -2.36
C GLY A 358 12.74 3.82 -1.55
N ARG A 359 14.05 3.52 -1.57
CA ARG A 359 14.76 2.60 -0.63
C ARG A 359 14.11 1.23 -0.37
N MET A 360 13.62 0.53 -1.40
CA MET A 360 13.17 -0.86 -1.19
C MET A 360 14.36 -1.78 -0.87
N ALA A 361 15.44 -1.68 -1.64
CA ALA A 361 16.67 -2.43 -1.43
C ALA A 361 17.90 -1.65 -1.88
N PHE A 362 19.03 -1.84 -1.20
CA PHE A 362 20.33 -1.47 -1.72
C PHE A 362 20.76 -2.50 -2.77
N THR A 363 20.96 -2.06 -4.01
CA THR A 363 21.26 -2.95 -5.13
C THR A 363 22.73 -2.83 -5.51
N PHE A 364 23.41 -3.94 -5.77
CA PHE A 364 24.75 -3.93 -6.37
C PHE A 364 24.95 -5.11 -7.29
N GLY A 365 25.84 -4.95 -8.28
CA GLY A 365 26.28 -6.06 -9.12
C GLY A 365 27.55 -6.68 -8.56
N MET A 366 27.63 -8.00 -8.57
CA MET A 366 28.85 -8.73 -8.25
C MET A 366 29.26 -9.71 -9.35
N LEU A 367 30.57 -9.89 -9.51
CA LEU A 367 31.19 -10.84 -10.44
C LEU A 367 31.98 -11.89 -9.67
N ASP A 368 31.86 -13.15 -10.07
CA ASP A 368 32.71 -14.24 -9.58
C ASP A 368 33.98 -14.43 -10.46
N SER A 369 34.76 -15.48 -10.16
CA SER A 369 35.96 -15.85 -10.92
C SER A 369 35.68 -16.18 -12.38
N ASP A 370 34.45 -16.60 -12.69
CA ASP A 370 34.03 -17.04 -14.03
C ASP A 370 33.45 -15.86 -14.84
N GLU A 371 33.62 -14.64 -14.33
CA GLU A 371 33.06 -13.40 -14.86
C GLU A 371 31.53 -13.42 -15.02
N THR A 372 30.84 -14.27 -14.25
CA THR A 372 29.38 -14.32 -14.22
C THR A 372 28.88 -13.16 -13.36
N CYS A 373 28.05 -12.29 -13.93
CA CYS A 373 27.46 -11.17 -13.18
C CYS A 373 26.13 -11.59 -12.57
N CYS A 374 25.92 -11.22 -11.31
CA CYS A 374 24.63 -11.35 -10.65
C CYS A 374 24.33 -10.08 -9.85
N VAL A 375 23.06 -9.67 -9.89
CA VAL A 375 22.56 -8.57 -9.07
C VAL A 375 22.33 -9.06 -7.66
N VAL A 376 22.62 -8.25 -6.66
CA VAL A 376 22.31 -8.53 -5.26
C VAL A 376 21.42 -7.41 -4.76
N MET A 377 20.27 -7.78 -4.19
CA MET A 377 19.30 -6.86 -3.62
C MET A 377 19.26 -7.08 -2.11
N VAL A 378 19.75 -6.09 -1.37
CA VAL A 378 19.86 -6.15 0.09
C VAL A 378 18.77 -5.30 0.71
N TYR A 379 17.89 -5.94 1.46
CA TYR A 379 16.76 -5.33 2.14
C TYR A 379 17.12 -4.97 3.58
N ASN A 380 16.27 -4.17 4.21
CA ASN A 380 16.42 -3.76 5.61
C ASN A 380 17.77 -3.08 5.89
N THR A 381 18.26 -2.26 4.97
CA THR A 381 19.55 -1.56 5.10
C THR A 381 19.36 -0.21 5.77
N ALA A 382 20.25 0.15 6.71
CA ALA A 382 20.36 1.51 7.21
C ALA A 382 20.92 2.45 6.14
N ASP A 383 20.56 3.72 6.19
CA ASP A 383 20.97 4.75 5.20
C ASP A 383 22.48 4.90 5.06
N SER A 384 23.21 4.64 6.15
CA SER A 384 24.66 4.72 6.20
C SER A 384 25.36 3.47 5.67
N TRP A 385 24.61 2.41 5.30
CA TRP A 385 25.15 1.14 4.86
C TRP A 385 25.26 1.05 3.34
N GLY A 386 26.31 0.39 2.88
CA GLY A 386 26.54 0.04 1.49
C GLY A 386 27.84 -0.72 1.31
N VAL A 387 28.10 -1.14 0.08
CA VAL A 387 29.37 -1.76 -0.33
C VAL A 387 30.03 -0.93 -1.44
N LEU A 388 31.35 -0.99 -1.52
CA LEU A 388 32.15 -0.24 -2.49
C LEU A 388 32.58 -1.11 -3.66
N ILE A 389 32.77 -0.48 -4.83
CA ILE A 389 33.33 -1.16 -6.01
C ILE A 389 34.71 -1.74 -5.69
N GLY A 390 34.85 -3.05 -5.86
CA GLY A 390 36.06 -3.82 -5.55
C GLY A 390 36.03 -4.55 -4.21
N ASP A 391 35.02 -4.30 -3.36
CA ASP A 391 34.80 -5.10 -2.15
C ASP A 391 34.54 -6.56 -2.52
N THR A 392 35.06 -7.47 -1.69
CA THR A 392 34.70 -8.88 -1.76
C THR A 392 33.48 -9.12 -0.91
N VAL A 393 32.43 -9.68 -1.50
CA VAL A 393 31.19 -10.03 -0.80
C VAL A 393 31.00 -11.54 -0.85
N VAL A 394 30.62 -12.11 0.30
CA VAL A 394 30.17 -13.50 0.42
C VAL A 394 28.72 -13.50 0.87
N ILE A 395 27.89 -14.28 0.18
CA ILE A 395 26.48 -14.49 0.48
C ILE A 395 26.30 -15.96 0.88
N PRO A 396 26.14 -16.26 2.17
CA PRO A 396 25.80 -17.59 2.67
C PRO A 396 24.40 -18.00 2.18
N GLU A 397 24.28 -19.22 1.68
CA GLU A 397 23.02 -19.85 1.28
C GLU A 397 22.12 -18.96 0.40
N PRO A 398 22.62 -18.50 -0.76
CA PRO A 398 22.00 -17.43 -1.53
C PRO A 398 20.60 -17.81 -2.04
N GLN A 399 19.68 -16.86 -1.94
CA GLN A 399 18.33 -16.94 -2.49
C GLN A 399 18.30 -16.35 -3.90
N VAL A 400 18.43 -17.20 -4.93
CA VAL A 400 18.50 -16.74 -6.32
C VAL A 400 17.11 -16.58 -6.91
N LYS A 401 16.86 -15.48 -7.60
CA LYS A 401 15.67 -15.27 -8.44
C LYS A 401 16.08 -15.07 -9.89
N ARG A 402 15.26 -15.58 -10.80
CA ARG A 402 15.36 -15.29 -12.23
C ARG A 402 14.22 -14.34 -12.57
N HIS A 403 14.57 -13.23 -13.19
CA HIS A 403 13.64 -12.20 -13.62
C HIS A 403 13.48 -12.30 -15.12
N SER A 404 12.25 -12.49 -15.57
CA SER A 404 11.86 -12.32 -16.97
C SER A 404 10.67 -11.38 -16.96
N VAL A 405 10.95 -10.13 -17.31
CA VAL A 405 10.01 -9.02 -17.17
C VAL A 405 9.70 -8.50 -18.56
N THR A 406 8.42 -8.32 -18.85
CA THR A 406 7.92 -7.71 -20.08
C THR A 406 6.87 -6.70 -19.70
N HIS A 407 7.03 -5.46 -20.12
CA HIS A 407 6.04 -4.41 -19.90
C HIS A 407 6.10 -3.41 -21.05
N LYS A 408 4.96 -3.20 -21.71
CA LYS A 408 4.86 -2.41 -22.94
C LYS A 408 5.86 -2.91 -24.00
N ASP A 409 6.74 -2.04 -24.48
CA ASP A 409 7.76 -2.28 -25.49
C ASP A 409 9.12 -2.72 -24.92
N LYS A 410 9.23 -2.89 -23.59
CA LYS A 410 10.49 -3.24 -22.93
C LYS A 410 10.50 -4.66 -22.38
N SER A 411 11.67 -5.29 -22.40
CA SER A 411 11.92 -6.60 -21.82
C SER A 411 13.25 -6.66 -21.08
N TYR A 412 13.26 -7.35 -19.94
CA TYR A 412 14.41 -7.51 -19.07
C TYR A 412 14.58 -8.99 -18.69
N ASP A 413 15.77 -9.56 -18.86
CA ASP A 413 16.14 -10.88 -18.34
C ASP A 413 17.43 -10.75 -17.52
N PHE A 414 17.36 -11.10 -16.23
CA PHE A 414 18.53 -11.13 -15.36
C PHE A 414 18.33 -12.06 -14.15
N ARG A 415 19.43 -12.37 -13.46
CA ARG A 415 19.42 -13.10 -12.17
C ARG A 415 19.76 -12.16 -11.03
N SER A 416 19.02 -12.26 -9.94
CA SER A 416 19.34 -11.60 -8.67
C SER A 416 19.56 -12.62 -7.54
N ILE A 417 20.26 -12.18 -6.49
CA ILE A 417 20.28 -12.81 -5.18
C ILE A 417 19.57 -11.86 -4.21
N ARG A 418 18.48 -12.34 -3.62
CA ARG A 418 17.77 -11.64 -2.55
C ARG A 418 18.50 -11.84 -1.22
N VAL A 419 18.70 -10.76 -0.49
CA VAL A 419 19.30 -10.78 0.85
C VAL A 419 18.43 -9.95 1.80
N ASP A 420 17.72 -10.61 2.71
CA ASP A 420 16.71 -9.94 3.55
C ASP A 420 17.29 -8.99 4.62
N SER A 421 18.59 -9.12 4.91
CA SER A 421 19.29 -8.25 5.85
C SER A 421 20.78 -8.15 5.50
N PRO A 422 21.39 -6.95 5.64
CA PRO A 422 22.84 -6.81 5.48
C PRO A 422 23.64 -7.66 6.48
N LEU A 423 23.06 -8.05 7.63
CA LEU A 423 23.70 -8.92 8.62
C LEU A 423 24.04 -10.32 8.10
N LEU A 424 23.39 -10.73 7.02
CA LEU A 424 23.65 -12.01 6.36
C LEU A 424 24.89 -11.95 5.47
N LEU A 425 25.42 -10.77 5.17
CA LEU A 425 26.58 -10.59 4.31
C LEU A 425 27.89 -10.64 5.09
N ILE A 426 28.92 -11.13 4.41
CA ILE A 426 30.31 -10.96 4.82
C ILE A 426 30.99 -10.09 3.76
N VAL A 427 31.50 -8.94 4.18
CA VAL A 427 32.16 -7.97 3.31
C VAL A 427 33.62 -7.87 3.73
N ASN A 428 34.54 -8.12 2.80
CA ASN A 428 35.99 -8.14 3.03
C ASN A 428 36.37 -9.02 4.23
N GLY A 429 35.74 -10.21 4.34
CA GLY A 429 35.98 -11.19 5.40
C GLY A 429 35.32 -10.87 6.75
N LYS A 430 34.57 -9.77 6.87
CA LYS A 430 33.93 -9.35 8.14
C LYS A 430 32.41 -9.42 8.06
N ARG A 431 31.78 -9.89 9.13
CA ARG A 431 30.31 -9.82 9.31
C ARG A 431 29.87 -8.36 9.44
N GLN A 432 28.67 -8.07 8.95
CA GLN A 432 28.05 -6.77 9.20
C GLN A 432 27.55 -6.68 10.65
N VAL A 433 27.41 -5.45 11.15
CA VAL A 433 27.09 -5.13 12.55
C VAL A 433 25.65 -4.64 12.66
N MET A 434 24.99 -4.80 13.81
CA MET A 434 23.56 -4.46 13.98
C MET A 434 23.15 -3.07 13.45
N LYS A 435 24.01 -2.06 13.58
CA LYS A 435 23.77 -0.71 13.04
C LYS A 435 23.66 -0.62 11.51
N SER A 436 24.01 -1.67 10.76
CA SER A 436 23.82 -1.72 9.31
C SER A 436 22.38 -2.00 8.92
N GLN A 437 21.56 -2.50 9.84
CA GLN A 437 20.17 -2.88 9.57
C GLN A 437 19.21 -1.78 10.03
N SER A 438 18.18 -1.53 9.22
CA SER A 438 17.01 -0.72 9.57
C SER A 438 15.76 -1.40 9.04
N ALA A 439 14.62 -1.27 9.70
CA ALA A 439 13.38 -1.85 9.17
C ALA A 439 12.98 -1.16 7.86
N ALA A 440 12.59 -1.94 6.86
CA ALA A 440 11.91 -1.41 5.69
C ALA A 440 10.58 -0.77 6.13
N PHE A 441 10.35 0.47 5.73
CA PHE A 441 9.07 1.15 5.93
C PHE A 441 8.49 1.52 4.58
N VAL A 442 7.18 1.34 4.43
CA VAL A 442 6.44 1.93 3.33
C VAL A 442 5.79 3.20 3.86
N THR A 443 6.15 4.33 3.27
CA THR A 443 5.45 5.58 3.51
C THR A 443 4.18 5.54 2.69
N TYR A 444 3.05 5.30 3.35
CA TYR A 444 1.76 5.66 2.78
C TYR A 444 1.67 7.17 2.87
N LYS A 445 1.70 7.89 1.75
CA LYS A 445 1.10 9.22 1.77
C LYS A 445 -0.40 8.97 1.88
N PRO A 446 -1.09 9.48 2.91
CA PRO A 446 -2.53 9.39 2.95
C PRO A 446 -3.05 10.17 1.73
N GLN A 447 -3.61 9.45 0.76
CA GLN A 447 -4.54 10.09 -0.16
C GLN A 447 -5.76 10.47 0.68
N SER A 448 -6.29 11.66 0.40
CA SER A 448 -7.69 11.93 0.72
C SER A 448 -8.49 11.03 -0.22
N GLU A 449 -8.73 9.77 0.20
CA GLU A 449 -9.69 8.88 -0.46
C GLU A 449 -11.07 9.56 -0.59
#